data_AF-A0A2V9KPF5-F1
#
_entry.id   AF-A0A2V9KPF5-F1
#
_cell.length_a   1.000
_cell.length_b   1.000
_cell.length_c   1.000
_cell.angle_alpha   90.00
_cell.angle_beta   90.00
_cell.angle_gamma   90.00
#
_symmetry.space_group_name_H-M   'P 1'
#
loop_
_entity.id
_entity.type
_entity.pdbx_description
1 polymer ?
#
loop_
_entity_poly.entity_id
_entity_poly.type
_entity_poly.pdbx_seq_one_letter_code
_entity_poly.pdbx_strand_id
1 'polypeptide(L)'
;MKRPKRDPVREYRIHNEAIVDANGPEEQVMGWYYYLDDKIRFPFQAQCIAANVVSPLKKGETVEVQPMAPEDACSADVLVMIRWQSRTMAVLLSQLAGVNVDESTAEAIADWHYWVAQGHSLTHRRVRTLITQACRKLTDKPGIVQAQRARRGENAVPSGELHR
;
A
#
# COMPACT_ATOMS: atom_id res chain seq x y z
N MET A 1 5.71 -8.52 1.47
CA MET A 1 7.03 -8.43 0.82
C MET A 1 7.98 -7.61 1.69
N LYS A 2 9.29 -7.88 1.63
CA LYS A 2 10.29 -7.07 2.32
C LYS A 2 10.35 -5.70 1.63
N ARG A 3 10.37 -4.61 2.41
CA ARG A 3 10.50 -3.26 1.86
C ARG A 3 11.80 -3.16 1.05
N PRO A 4 11.77 -2.60 -0.17
CA PRO A 4 12.99 -2.38 -0.93
C PRO A 4 13.91 -1.40 -0.20
N LYS A 5 15.22 -1.48 -0.48
CA LYS A 5 16.17 -0.47 0.00
C LYS A 5 15.77 0.89 -0.58
N ARG A 6 16.05 1.95 0.17
CA ARG A 6 15.78 3.31 -0.31
C ARG A 6 16.66 3.64 -1.50
N ASP A 7 16.04 4.22 -2.52
CA ASP A 7 16.71 4.70 -3.73
C ASP A 7 16.68 6.23 -3.70
N PRO A 8 17.82 6.91 -3.45
CA PRO A 8 17.84 8.36 -3.26
C PRO A 8 17.40 9.13 -4.51
N VAL A 9 17.61 8.58 -5.71
CA VAL A 9 17.20 9.24 -6.96
C VAL A 9 15.67 9.22 -7.09
N ARG A 10 15.04 8.08 -6.80
CA ARG A 10 13.58 7.96 -6.80
C ARG A 10 12.94 8.78 -5.70
N GLU A 11 13.49 8.74 -4.49
CA GLU A 11 12.98 9.51 -3.36
C GLU A 11 13.04 11.03 -3.65
N TYR A 12 14.14 11.50 -4.25
CA TYR A 12 14.27 12.89 -4.66
C TYR A 12 13.21 13.26 -5.71
N ARG A 13 13.07 12.45 -6.77
CA ARG A 13 12.07 12.70 -7.81
C ARG A 13 10.65 12.67 -7.27
N ILE A 14 10.29 11.66 -6.48
CA ILE A 14 8.96 11.55 -5.87
C ILE A 14 8.68 12.79 -5.01
N HIS A 15 9.63 13.21 -4.17
CA HIS A 15 9.42 14.36 -3.29
C HIS A 15 9.27 15.69 -4.03
N ASN A 16 10.05 15.90 -5.10
CA ASN A 16 10.10 17.17 -5.82
C ASN A 16 9.20 17.22 -7.07
N GLU A 17 8.60 16.10 -7.48
CA GLU A 17 7.69 16.06 -8.64
C GLU A 17 6.32 15.47 -8.29
N ALA A 18 6.26 14.37 -7.53
CA ALA A 18 5.00 13.65 -7.30
C ALA A 18 4.22 14.10 -6.06
N ILE A 19 4.89 14.52 -4.98
CA ILE A 19 4.23 14.93 -3.73
C ILE A 19 4.68 16.31 -3.26
N VAL A 20 4.93 17.21 -4.21
CA VAL A 20 5.36 18.58 -3.96
C VAL A 20 4.33 19.27 -3.07
N ASP A 21 4.81 19.87 -1.97
CA ASP A 21 4.01 20.62 -0.99
C ASP A 21 2.83 19.86 -0.35
N ALA A 22 2.80 18.53 -0.46
CA ALA A 22 1.75 17.72 0.14
C ALA A 22 1.89 17.63 1.68
N ASN A 23 0.95 18.22 2.40
CA ASN A 23 0.90 18.32 3.86
C ASN A 23 0.27 17.10 4.54
N GLY A 24 -0.37 16.21 3.77
CA GLY A 24 -1.05 15.05 4.32
C GLY A 24 -1.29 13.93 3.31
N PRO A 25 -1.80 12.77 3.76
CA PRO A 25 -1.99 11.61 2.90
C PRO A 25 -2.97 11.85 1.73
N GLU A 26 -4.00 12.66 1.94
CA GLU A 26 -4.97 13.00 0.89
C GLU A 26 -4.30 13.84 -0.21
N GLU A 27 -3.57 14.90 0.17
CA GLU A 27 -2.78 15.71 -0.75
C GLU A 27 -1.68 14.89 -1.46
N GLN A 28 -1.07 13.92 -0.77
CA GLN A 28 -0.10 13.02 -1.39
C GLN A 28 -0.73 12.18 -2.49
N VAL A 29 -1.94 11.64 -2.28
CA VAL A 29 -2.64 10.86 -3.31
C VAL A 29 -2.98 11.75 -4.50
N MET A 30 -3.37 13.01 -4.26
CA MET A 30 -3.64 13.96 -5.33
C MET A 30 -2.38 14.35 -6.12
N GLY A 31 -1.26 14.57 -5.45
CA GLY A 31 0.02 14.78 -6.13
C GLY A 31 0.39 13.60 -7.02
N TRP A 32 0.25 12.37 -6.50
CA TRP A 32 0.47 11.16 -7.28
C TRP A 32 -0.46 11.05 -8.48
N TYR A 33 -1.74 11.40 -8.31
CA TYR A 33 -2.72 11.38 -9.40
C TYR A 33 -2.25 12.26 -10.55
N TYR A 34 -1.93 13.54 -10.29
CA TYR A 34 -1.52 14.47 -11.34
C TYR A 34 -0.15 14.14 -11.94
N TYR A 35 0.81 13.69 -11.12
CA TYR A 35 2.11 13.22 -11.61
C TYR A 35 1.98 12.07 -12.61
N LEU A 36 1.12 11.09 -12.30
CA LEU A 36 0.90 9.93 -13.15
C LEU A 36 0.09 10.28 -14.40
N ASP A 37 -0.94 11.11 -14.27
CA ASP A 37 -1.76 11.54 -15.41
C ASP A 37 -0.95 12.33 -16.44
N ASP A 38 -0.01 13.18 -15.98
CA ASP A 38 0.87 13.96 -16.86
C ASP A 38 1.97 13.11 -17.52
N LYS A 39 2.61 12.20 -16.77
CA LYS A 39 3.75 11.41 -17.27
C LYS A 39 3.36 10.18 -18.09
N ILE A 40 2.20 9.57 -17.83
CA ILE A 40 1.79 8.34 -18.49
C ILE A 40 1.18 8.66 -19.86
N ARG A 41 1.67 7.98 -20.89
CA ARG A 41 1.09 8.03 -22.23
C ARG A 41 -0.02 6.99 -22.36
N PHE A 42 -1.26 7.47 -22.44
CA PHE A 42 -2.44 6.64 -22.69
C PHE A 42 -2.85 6.66 -24.18
N PRO A 43 -3.52 5.59 -24.66
CA PRO A 43 -3.65 4.28 -24.02
C PRO A 43 -2.36 3.46 -24.15
N PHE A 44 -2.17 2.48 -23.28
CA PHE A 44 -1.03 1.54 -23.37
C PHE A 44 -1.41 0.11 -22.96
N GLN A 45 -0.62 -0.88 -23.39
CA GLN A 45 -0.82 -2.27 -22.98
C GLN A 45 -0.14 -2.53 -21.64
N ALA A 46 -0.82 -3.26 -20.76
CA ALA A 46 -0.26 -3.67 -19.48
C ALA A 46 -0.55 -5.13 -19.16
N GLN A 47 0.36 -5.76 -18.41
CA GLN A 47 0.18 -7.08 -17.86
C GLN A 47 -0.13 -6.99 -16.35
N CYS A 48 -1.13 -7.75 -15.91
CA CYS A 48 -1.41 -7.92 -14.49
C CYS A 48 -0.30 -8.74 -13.82
N ILE A 49 0.47 -8.14 -12.91
CA ILE A 49 1.59 -8.78 -12.22
C ILE A 49 1.24 -9.34 -10.83
N ALA A 50 0.11 -8.90 -10.27
CA ALA A 50 -0.38 -9.33 -8.96
C ALA A 50 -1.90 -9.40 -8.96
N ALA A 51 -2.48 -10.49 -8.44
CA ALA A 51 -3.92 -10.56 -8.24
C ALA A 51 -4.31 -9.66 -7.05
N ASN A 52 -5.46 -8.99 -7.16
CA ASN A 52 -6.06 -8.22 -6.09
C ASN A 52 -7.52 -8.64 -5.92
N VAL A 53 -7.97 -8.81 -4.68
CA VAL A 53 -9.35 -9.24 -4.36
C VAL A 53 -10.43 -8.29 -4.87
N VAL A 54 -10.11 -7.01 -5.07
CA VAL A 54 -11.06 -6.02 -5.63
C VAL A 54 -10.96 -5.90 -7.15
N SER A 55 -10.10 -6.69 -7.81
CA SER A 55 -9.92 -6.68 -9.26
C SER A 55 -10.27 -8.04 -9.86
N PRO A 56 -10.95 -8.09 -11.01
CA PRO A 56 -11.22 -9.36 -11.67
C PRO A 56 -10.01 -9.92 -12.43
N LEU A 57 -8.92 -9.16 -12.58
CA LEU A 57 -7.78 -9.55 -13.38
C LEU A 57 -6.99 -10.70 -12.75
N LYS A 58 -6.61 -11.66 -13.59
CA LYS A 58 -5.70 -12.72 -13.19
C LYS A 58 -4.26 -12.30 -13.46
N LYS A 59 -3.33 -12.76 -12.61
CA LYS A 59 -1.91 -12.58 -12.87
C LYS A 59 -1.54 -13.18 -14.24
N GLY A 60 -0.83 -12.41 -15.05
CA GLY A 60 -0.44 -12.73 -16.42
C GLY A 60 -1.41 -12.22 -17.50
N GLU A 61 -2.63 -11.82 -17.13
CA GLU A 61 -3.62 -11.27 -18.06
C GLU A 61 -3.16 -9.91 -18.62
N THR A 62 -3.31 -9.72 -19.93
CA THR A 62 -2.95 -8.46 -20.61
C THR A 62 -4.21 -7.66 -20.89
N VAL A 63 -4.16 -6.36 -20.61
CA VAL A 63 -5.26 -5.42 -20.77
C VAL A 63 -4.78 -4.10 -21.37
N GLU A 64 -5.68 -3.44 -22.09
CA GLU A 64 -5.45 -2.06 -22.52
C GLU A 64 -5.85 -1.11 -21.38
N VAL A 65 -4.86 -0.33 -20.94
CA VAL A 65 -5.02 0.74 -19.96
C VAL A 65 -5.45 2.01 -20.68
N GLN A 66 -6.55 2.57 -20.19
CA GLN A 66 -7.13 3.85 -20.56
C GLN A 66 -6.70 4.91 -19.53
N PRO A 67 -7.10 6.19 -19.69
CA PRO A 67 -6.75 7.23 -18.74
C PRO A 67 -7.09 6.90 -17.29
N MET A 68 -6.58 7.73 -16.39
CA MET A 68 -6.82 7.65 -14.96
C MET A 68 -8.32 7.50 -14.65
N ALA A 69 -8.64 6.74 -13.59
CA ALA A 69 -10.01 6.69 -13.10
C ALA A 69 -10.42 8.07 -12.56
N PRO A 70 -11.73 8.37 -12.46
CA PRO A 70 -12.18 9.63 -11.85
C PRO A 70 -11.51 9.91 -10.51
N GLU A 71 -11.20 11.19 -10.27
CA GLU A 71 -10.44 11.66 -9.11
C GLU A 71 -11.06 11.20 -7.78
N ASP A 72 -12.39 11.22 -7.66
CA ASP A 72 -13.13 10.80 -6.47
C ASP A 72 -12.98 9.31 -6.15
N ALA A 73 -12.72 8.48 -7.15
CA ALA A 73 -12.36 7.07 -6.95
C ALA A 73 -10.94 6.90 -6.40
N CYS A 74 -10.04 7.85 -6.68
CA CYS A 74 -8.62 7.82 -6.31
C CYS A 74 -8.33 8.49 -4.96
N SER A 75 -9.10 8.19 -3.91
CA SER A 75 -8.92 8.81 -2.58
C SER A 75 -7.89 8.12 -1.66
N ALA A 76 -7.55 6.86 -1.94
CA ALA A 76 -6.64 6.05 -1.10
C ALA A 76 -5.54 5.32 -1.88
N ASP A 77 -5.74 5.17 -3.18
CA ASP A 77 -4.90 4.45 -4.12
C ASP A 77 -5.11 5.06 -5.51
N VAL A 78 -4.13 4.90 -6.40
CA VAL A 78 -4.26 5.37 -7.78
C VAL A 78 -4.87 4.26 -8.64
N LEU A 79 -5.99 4.59 -9.27
CA LEU A 79 -6.71 3.70 -10.17
C LEU A 79 -6.62 4.20 -11.61
N VAL A 80 -6.55 3.25 -12.54
CA VAL A 80 -6.64 3.51 -13.97
C VAL A 80 -7.83 2.77 -14.55
N MET A 81 -8.41 3.33 -15.61
CA MET A 81 -9.45 2.64 -16.36
C MET A 81 -8.81 1.59 -17.25
N ILE A 82 -9.47 0.44 -17.42
CA ILE A 82 -9.07 -0.60 -18.37
C ILE A 82 -10.25 -1.02 -19.23
N ARG A 83 -9.96 -1.44 -20.46
CA ARG A 83 -10.95 -2.15 -21.29
C ARG A 83 -10.93 -3.63 -20.95
N TRP A 84 -12.04 -4.14 -20.41
CA TRP A 84 -12.15 -5.52 -19.96
C TRP A 84 -13.54 -6.08 -20.26
N GLN A 85 -13.62 -7.19 -21.00
CA GLN A 85 -14.87 -7.85 -21.41
C GLN A 85 -15.94 -6.87 -21.97
N SER A 86 -15.55 -6.05 -22.96
CA SER A 86 -16.41 -5.08 -23.65
C SER A 86 -16.96 -3.93 -22.79
N ARG A 87 -16.48 -3.76 -21.56
CA ARG A 87 -16.77 -2.61 -20.70
C ARG A 87 -15.48 -1.95 -20.22
N THR A 88 -15.60 -0.75 -19.66
CA THR A 88 -14.51 -0.08 -18.97
C THR A 88 -14.68 -0.25 -17.47
N MET A 89 -13.60 -0.51 -16.74
CA MET A 89 -13.61 -0.58 -15.28
C MET A 89 -12.32 -0.07 -14.67
N ALA A 90 -12.39 0.40 -13.43
CA ALA A 90 -11.22 0.88 -12.68
C ALA A 90 -10.49 -0.30 -12.02
N VAL A 91 -9.16 -0.25 -12.08
CA VAL A 91 -8.28 -1.21 -11.41
C VAL A 91 -7.07 -0.48 -10.80
N LEU A 92 -6.45 -1.07 -9.77
CA LEU A 92 -5.29 -0.45 -9.15
C LEU A 92 -4.11 -0.44 -10.14
N LEU A 93 -3.41 0.69 -10.26
CA LEU A 93 -2.19 0.75 -11.07
C LEU A 93 -1.08 -0.14 -10.51
N SER A 94 -1.06 -0.35 -9.19
CA SER A 94 -0.05 -1.15 -8.48
C SER A 94 -0.05 -2.64 -8.81
N GLN A 95 -1.08 -3.16 -9.49
CA GLN A 95 -1.09 -4.54 -9.99
C GLN A 95 -0.73 -4.66 -11.47
N LEU A 96 -0.45 -3.55 -12.16
CA LEU A 96 -0.16 -3.53 -13.59
C LEU A 96 1.33 -3.24 -13.85
N ALA A 97 1.89 -3.87 -14.87
CA ALA A 97 3.17 -3.52 -15.46
C ALA A 97 2.98 -3.13 -16.92
N GLY A 98 3.49 -1.99 -17.35
CA GLY A 98 3.43 -1.55 -18.74
C GLY A 98 4.19 -2.50 -19.67
N VAL A 99 3.65 -2.72 -20.87
CA VAL A 99 4.23 -3.53 -21.94
C VAL A 99 4.61 -2.61 -23.08
N ASN A 100 5.90 -2.58 -23.45
CA ASN A 100 6.44 -1.74 -24.54
C ASN A 100 6.05 -0.26 -24.43
N VAL A 101 6.01 0.27 -23.21
CA VAL A 101 5.75 1.69 -22.92
C VAL A 101 7.01 2.52 -23.10
N ASP A 102 6.84 3.83 -23.30
CA ASP A 102 7.95 4.77 -23.34
C ASP A 102 8.65 4.91 -21.96
N GLU A 103 9.85 5.50 -21.97
CA GLU A 103 10.67 5.64 -20.76
C GLU A 103 9.99 6.46 -19.66
N SER A 104 9.25 7.52 -20.02
CA SER A 104 8.52 8.36 -19.05
C SER A 104 7.42 7.56 -18.37
N THR A 105 6.61 6.85 -19.16
CA THR A 105 5.56 5.97 -18.63
C THR A 105 6.15 4.86 -17.75
N ALA A 106 7.24 4.22 -18.18
CA ALA A 106 7.92 3.18 -17.40
C ALA A 106 8.45 3.71 -16.06
N GLU A 107 9.06 4.90 -16.06
CA GLU A 107 9.58 5.56 -14.87
C GLU A 107 8.44 5.86 -13.87
N ALA A 108 7.36 6.48 -14.34
CA ALA A 108 6.23 6.86 -13.51
C ALA A 108 5.57 5.64 -12.84
N ILE A 109 5.34 4.56 -13.61
CA ILE A 109 4.81 3.29 -13.08
C ILE A 109 5.78 2.67 -12.07
N ALA A 110 7.09 2.69 -12.33
CA ALA A 110 8.09 2.14 -11.42
C ALA A 110 8.18 2.92 -10.09
N ASP A 111 8.06 4.25 -10.15
CA ASP A 111 8.04 5.10 -8.96
C ASP A 111 6.79 4.84 -8.10
N TRP A 112 5.63 4.67 -8.76
CA TRP A 112 4.41 4.28 -8.06
C TRP A 112 4.55 2.92 -7.37
N HIS A 113 5.08 1.91 -8.06
CA HIS A 113 5.37 0.60 -7.46
C HIS A 113 6.32 0.69 -6.27
N TYR A 114 7.37 1.51 -6.38
CA TYR A 114 8.31 1.77 -5.30
C TYR A 114 7.60 2.38 -4.08
N TRP A 115 6.79 3.42 -4.28
CA TRP A 115 6.04 4.11 -3.23
C TRP A 115 5.09 3.16 -2.48
N VAL A 116 4.35 2.33 -3.22
CA VAL A 116 3.48 1.30 -2.66
C VAL A 116 4.29 0.27 -1.88
N ALA A 117 5.44 -0.18 -2.40
CA ALA A 117 6.30 -1.16 -1.75
C ALA A 117 6.97 -0.64 -0.46
N GLN A 118 7.21 0.67 -0.35
CA GLN A 118 7.61 1.31 0.92
C GLN A 118 6.47 1.35 1.95
N GLY A 119 5.23 1.08 1.52
CA GLY A 119 4.04 1.01 2.36
C GLY A 119 3.42 2.38 2.62
N HIS A 120 3.58 3.31 1.68
CA HIS A 120 3.02 4.65 1.79
C HIS A 120 1.55 4.73 1.35
N SER A 121 1.08 3.82 0.48
CA SER A 121 -0.33 3.79 0.07
C SER A 121 -1.27 3.52 1.25
N LEU A 122 -2.39 4.24 1.28
CA LEU A 122 -3.29 4.27 2.44
C LEU A 122 -4.05 2.95 2.62
N THR A 123 -4.32 2.23 1.52
CA THR A 123 -4.90 0.88 1.52
C THR A 123 -4.11 -0.07 2.42
N HIS A 124 -2.77 0.01 2.40
CA HIS A 124 -1.92 -0.81 3.26
C HIS A 124 -1.80 -0.28 4.70
N ARG A 125 -1.91 1.04 4.93
CA ARG A 125 -1.84 1.60 6.29
C ARG A 125 -3.03 1.19 7.15
N ARG A 126 -4.25 1.16 6.59
CA ARG A 126 -5.47 0.79 7.35
C ARG A 126 -5.39 -0.64 7.90
N VAL A 127 -4.98 -1.60 7.09
CA VAL A 127 -4.85 -3.01 7.51
C VAL A 127 -3.79 -3.15 8.61
N ARG A 128 -2.64 -2.47 8.49
CA ARG A 128 -1.58 -2.55 9.50
C ARG A 128 -1.97 -1.90 10.82
N THR A 129 -2.64 -0.75 10.79
CA THR A 129 -3.16 -0.11 12.01
C THR A 129 -4.20 -0.98 12.69
N LEU A 130 -5.14 -1.55 11.94
CA LEU A 130 -6.15 -2.46 12.49
C LEU A 130 -5.53 -3.73 13.06
N ILE A 131 -4.55 -4.35 12.40
CA ILE A 131 -3.83 -5.51 12.93
C ILE A 131 -3.04 -5.12 14.19
N THR A 132 -2.34 -3.98 14.18
CA THR A 132 -1.57 -3.52 15.36
C THR A 132 -2.48 -3.21 16.54
N GLN A 133 -3.62 -2.55 16.30
CA GLN A 133 -4.63 -2.29 17.33
C GLN A 133 -5.29 -3.58 17.81
N ALA A 134 -5.58 -4.53 16.93
CA ALA A 134 -6.12 -5.83 17.30
C ALA A 134 -5.11 -6.64 18.12
N CYS A 135 -3.83 -6.68 17.73
CA CYS A 135 -2.76 -7.30 18.50
C CYS A 135 -2.61 -6.67 19.88
N ARG A 136 -2.65 -5.33 19.99
CA ARG A 136 -2.60 -4.62 21.27
C ARG A 136 -3.79 -4.94 22.17
N LYS A 137 -5.01 -4.96 21.59
CA LYS A 137 -6.23 -5.37 22.31
C LYS A 137 -6.18 -6.83 22.77
N LEU A 138 -5.50 -7.72 22.04
CA LEU A 138 -5.31 -9.12 22.43
C LEU A 138 -4.29 -9.26 23.56
N THR A 139 -3.21 -8.47 23.56
CA THR A 139 -2.22 -8.47 24.66
C THR A 139 -2.74 -7.83 25.94
N ASP A 140 -3.67 -6.87 25.84
CA ASP A 140 -4.28 -6.19 27.00
C ASP A 140 -5.48 -6.96 27.60
N LYS A 141 -5.84 -8.13 27.06
CA LYS A 141 -6.90 -8.97 27.67
C LYS A 141 -6.44 -9.49 29.02
N PRO A 142 -7.21 -9.32 30.11
CA PRO A 142 -6.80 -9.65 31.47
C PRO A 142 -6.38 -11.13 31.64
N GLY A 143 -6.98 -12.06 30.89
CA GLY A 143 -6.61 -13.48 30.93
C GLY A 143 -5.23 -13.81 30.34
N ILE A 144 -4.72 -13.04 29.38
CA ILE A 144 -3.39 -13.28 28.76
C ILE A 144 -2.28 -12.68 29.62
N VAL A 145 -2.50 -11.48 30.19
CA VAL A 145 -1.56 -10.84 31.12
C VAL A 145 -1.37 -11.68 32.38
N GLN A 146 -2.45 -12.24 32.94
CA GLN A 146 -2.37 -13.15 34.10
C GLN A 146 -1.64 -14.46 33.75
N ALA A 147 -1.90 -15.05 32.58
CA ALA A 147 -1.20 -16.26 32.13
C ALA A 147 0.30 -16.02 31.89
N GLN A 148 0.70 -14.81 31.47
CA GLN A 148 2.11 -14.43 31.29
C GLN A 148 2.82 -14.16 32.62
N ARG A 149 2.17 -13.50 33.59
CA ARG A 149 2.69 -13.34 34.97
C ARG A 149 2.85 -14.67 35.69
N ALA A 150 1.87 -15.57 35.55
CA ALA A 150 1.94 -16.91 36.13
C ALA A 150 3.13 -17.73 35.58
N ARG A 151 3.45 -17.60 34.28
CA ARG A 151 4.63 -18.25 33.69
C ARG A 151 5.97 -17.61 34.10
N ARG A 152 5.98 -16.34 34.51
CA ARG A 152 7.18 -15.65 35.02
C ARG A 152 7.45 -15.87 36.51
N GLY A 153 6.59 -16.62 37.21
CA GLY A 153 6.81 -16.94 38.62
C GLY A 153 6.67 -15.75 39.58
N GLU A 154 6.05 -14.64 39.14
CA GLU A 154 5.94 -13.41 39.95
C GLU A 154 4.81 -13.46 41.01
N ASN A 155 4.11 -14.59 41.16
CA ASN A 155 3.08 -14.79 42.18
C ASN A 155 3.58 -15.65 43.36
N ALA A 156 4.81 -15.46 43.83
CA ALA A 156 5.22 -15.99 45.11
C ALA A 156 4.76 -15.05 46.23
N VAL A 157 3.73 -15.48 46.97
CA VAL A 157 3.32 -14.89 48.25
C VAL A 157 4.53 -14.91 49.20
N PRO A 158 4.85 -13.85 49.95
CA PRO A 158 5.86 -13.95 51.00
C PRO A 158 5.28 -14.85 52.10
N SER A 159 5.76 -16.09 52.20
CA SER A 159 5.48 -16.94 53.36
C SER A 159 5.99 -16.24 54.61
N GLY A 160 5.05 -15.93 55.51
CA GLY A 160 5.33 -15.36 56.81
C GLY A 160 6.19 -16.27 57.70
N GLU A 161 6.88 -15.59 58.61
CA GLU A 161 7.26 -16.00 59.98
C GLU A 161 7.19 -17.49 60.33
N LEU A 162 8.35 -18.07 60.67
CA LEU A 162 8.58 -18.71 61.97
C LEU A 162 10.07 -19.08 62.14
N HIS A 163 10.76 -18.43 63.08
CA HIS A 163 11.61 -19.11 64.09
C HIS A 163 12.40 -18.09 64.94
N ARG A 164 11.89 -17.85 66.15
CA ARG A 164 12.66 -17.90 67.40
C ARG A 164 11.82 -18.58 68.46
#